data_AF-A0A1T5HWW4-F1
#
_entry.id   AF-A0A1T5HWW4-F1
#
_cell.length_a   1.000
_cell.length_b   1.000
_cell.length_c   1.000
_cell.angle_alpha   90.00
_cell.angle_beta   90.00
_cell.angle_gamma   90.00
#
_symmetry.space_group_name_H-M   'P 1'
#
loop_
_entity.id
_entity.type
_entity.pdbx_description
1 polymer ?
#
loop_
_entity_poly.entity_id
_entity_poly.type
_entity_poly.pdbx_seq_one_letter_code
_entity_poly.pdbx_strand_id
1 'polypeptide(L)' 'MSDFNVASELLALKAQTKAIRNRKSINRVSRLDKFKFELLELYQAGASVAELQRWLMTNANIQIAHSTILRWLDKQENVK' A
#
# COMPACT_ATOMS: atom_id res chain seq x y z
N MET A 1 19.93 40.47 12.70
CA MET A 1 18.81 39.53 12.88
C MET A 1 18.71 38.73 11.61
N SER A 2 18.88 37.42 11.69
CA SER A 2 19.00 36.52 10.54
C SER A 2 17.72 36.51 9.71
N ASP A 3 17.86 36.76 8.40
CA ASP A 3 16.83 36.58 7.39
C ASP A 3 16.45 35.11 7.26
N PHE A 4 15.62 34.64 8.20
CA PHE A 4 15.03 33.31 8.12
C PHE A 4 13.92 33.32 7.05
N ASN A 5 14.25 32.81 5.87
CA ASN A 5 13.31 32.72 4.76
C ASN A 5 12.39 31.51 4.94
N VAL A 6 11.24 31.75 5.59
CA VAL A 6 10.19 30.77 5.87
C VAL A 6 9.73 30.00 4.61
N ALA A 7 9.65 30.67 3.46
CA ALA A 7 9.17 30.04 2.23
C ALA A 7 10.17 29.01 1.68
N SER A 8 11.47 29.32 1.76
CA SER A 8 12.54 28.40 1.35
C SER A 8 12.57 27.15 2.24
N GLU A 9 12.44 27.33 3.55
CA GLU A 9 12.41 26.23 4.52
C GLU A 9 11.18 25.33 4.34
N LEU A 10 10.01 25.92 4.10
CA LEU A 10 8.79 25.15 3.82
C LEU A 10 8.90 24.32 2.54
N LEU A 11 9.53 24.86 1.50
CA LEU A 11 9.76 24.12 0.24
C LEU A 11 10.73 22.96 0.47
N ALA A 12 11.82 23.18 1.21
CA ALA A 12 12.77 22.13 1.57
C ALA A 12 12.10 21.01 2.37
N LEU A 13 11.28 21.36 3.38
CA LEU A 13 10.53 20.39 4.18
C LEU A 13 9.53 19.57 3.34
N LYS A 14 8.79 20.22 2.42
CA LYS A 14 7.88 19.52 1.51
C LYS A 14 8.61 18.58 0.56
N ALA A 15 9.75 18.99 0.01
CA ALA A 15 10.58 18.17 -0.86
C ALA A 15 11.15 16.96 -0.11
N GLN A 16 11.67 17.16 1.10
CA GLN A 16 12.15 16.09 1.98
C GLN A 16 11.03 15.10 2.33
N THR A 17 9.84 15.59 2.71
CA THR A 17 8.68 14.77 3.01
C THR A 17 8.27 13.90 1.82
N LYS A 18 8.23 14.48 0.61
CA LYS A 18 7.93 13.76 -0.64
C LYS A 18 8.98 12.69 -0.93
N ALA A 19 10.27 13.00 -0.77
CA ALA A 19 11.36 12.05 -0.98
C ALA A 19 11.30 10.86 0.00
N ILE A 20 11.01 11.11 1.28
CA ILE A 20 10.85 10.07 2.30
C ILE A 20 9.65 9.16 1.97
N ARG A 21 8.51 9.74 1.61
CA ARG A 21 7.30 8.99 1.21
C ARG A 21 7.57 8.11 -0.02
N ASN A 22 8.22 8.66 -1.05
CA ASN A 22 8.47 7.94 -2.29
C ASN A 22 9.41 6.75 -2.11
N ARG A 23 10.52 6.89 -1.38
CA ARG A 23 11.47 5.78 -1.14
C ARG A 23 10.82 4.61 -0.40
N LYS A 24 9.97 4.88 0.60
CA LYS A 24 9.28 3.84 1.38
C LYS A 24 8.14 3.17 0.62
N SER A 25 7.50 3.88 -0.30
CA SER A 25 6.34 3.36 -1.03
C SER A 25 6.72 2.55 -2.27
N ILE A 26 7.84 2.85 -2.93
CA ILE A 26 8.28 2.19 -4.18
C ILE A 26 8.93 0.83 -3.88
N ASN A 27 9.73 0.74 -2.81
CA ASN A 27 10.52 -0.47 -2.52
C ASN A 27 9.80 -1.50 -1.62
N ARG A 28 8.53 -1.25 -1.25
CA ARG A 28 7.80 -2.17 -0.38
C ARG A 28 7.02 -3.17 -1.22
N VAL A 29 7.64 -4.33 -1.47
CA VAL A 29 6.92 -5.54 -1.86
C VAL A 29 5.87 -5.82 -0.79
N SER A 30 4.59 -5.82 -1.16
CA SER A 30 3.51 -6.10 -0.23
C SER A 30 3.61 -7.56 0.20
N ARG A 31 3.31 -7.87 1.47
CA ARG A 31 3.19 -9.27 1.91
C ARG A 31 2.09 -10.02 1.12
N LEU A 32 1.12 -9.27 0.59
CA LEU A 32 0.07 -9.77 -0.30
C LEU A 32 0.59 -10.11 -1.70
N ASP A 33 1.68 -9.50 -2.15
CA ASP A 33 2.23 -9.76 -3.49
C ASP A 33 2.73 -11.21 -3.61
N LYS A 34 3.08 -11.86 -2.49
CA LYS A 34 3.43 -13.29 -2.45
C LYS A 34 2.25 -14.19 -2.84
N PHE A 35 1.02 -13.77 -2.55
CA PHE A 35 -0.22 -14.51 -2.82
C PHE A 35 -1.06 -13.79 -3.90
N LYS A 36 -0.39 -13.03 -4.77
CA LYS A 36 -1.06 -12.17 -5.74
C LYS A 36 -2.00 -12.97 -6.64
N PHE A 37 -1.53 -14.11 -7.13
CA PHE A 37 -2.30 -14.94 -8.06
C PHE A 37 -3.55 -15.49 -7.39
N GLU A 38 -3.42 -16.11 -6.22
CA GLU A 38 -4.52 -16.72 -5.49
C GLU A 38 -5.57 -15.68 -5.07
N LEU A 39 -5.13 -14.52 -4.57
CA LEU A 39 -6.04 -13.45 -4.17
C LEU A 39 -6.80 -12.85 -5.36
N LEU A 40 -6.14 -12.69 -6.51
CA LEU A 40 -6.80 -12.18 -7.72
C LEU A 40 -7.77 -13.20 -8.31
N GLU A 41 -7.42 -14.49 -8.32
CA GLU A 41 -8.35 -15.54 -8.76
C GLU A 41 -9.59 -15.61 -7.87
N LEU A 42 -9.42 -15.57 -6.55
CA LEU A 42 -10.54 -15.54 -5.61
C LEU A 42 -11.41 -14.29 -5.82
N TYR A 43 -10.79 -13.12 -6.00
CA TYR A 43 -11.51 -11.88 -6.25
C TYR A 43 -12.27 -11.90 -7.59
N GLN A 44 -11.66 -12.44 -8.65
CA GLN A 44 -12.32 -12.62 -9.95
C GLN A 44 -13.46 -13.64 -9.91
N ALA A 45 -13.36 -14.65 -9.03
CA ALA A 45 -14.46 -15.58 -8.75
C ALA A 45 -15.60 -14.95 -7.93
N GLY A 46 -15.48 -13.69 -7.53
CA GLY A 46 -16.51 -12.94 -6.80
C GLY A 46 -16.33 -12.96 -5.27
N ALA A 47 -15.18 -13.40 -4.76
CA ALA A 47 -14.92 -13.37 -3.33
C ALA A 47 -14.86 -11.92 -2.81
N SER A 48 -15.50 -11.69 -1.67
CA SER A 48 -15.43 -10.44 -0.93
C SER A 48 -14.07 -10.26 -0.25
N VAL A 49 -13.74 -9.01 0.09
CA VAL A 49 -12.50 -8.69 0.80
C VAL A 49 -12.41 -9.38 2.17
N ALA A 50 -13.54 -9.58 2.86
CA ALA A 50 -13.59 -10.32 4.13
C ALA A 50 -13.24 -11.80 3.95
N GLU A 51 -13.63 -12.40 2.82
CA GLU A 51 -13.27 -13.78 2.48
C GLU A 51 -11.80 -13.90 2.10
N LEU A 52 -11.24 -12.93 1.38
CA LEU A 52 -9.80 -12.86 1.12
C LEU A 52 -9.00 -12.75 2.44
N GLN A 53 -9.48 -11.94 3.39
CA GLN A 53 -8.87 -11.84 4.72
C GLN A 53 -8.92 -13.19 5.45
N ARG A 54 -10.06 -13.87 5.44
CA ARG A 54 -10.21 -15.19 6.06
C ARG A 54 -9.30 -16.22 5.40
N TRP A 55 -9.19 -16.20 4.08
CA TRP A 55 -8.29 -17.08 3.33
C TRP A 55 -6.83 -16.85 3.72
N LEU A 56 -6.40 -15.59 3.88
CA LEU A 56 -5.04 -15.24 4.33
C LEU A 56 -4.76 -15.70 5.77
N MET A 57 -5.75 -15.61 6.65
CA MET A 57 -5.61 -16.08 8.02
C MET A 57 -5.50 -17.60 8.09
N THR A 58 -6.33 -18.33 7.33
CA THR A 58 -6.37 -19.81 7.38
C THR A 58 -5.24 -20.46 6.59
N ASN A 59 -4.90 -19.97 5.39
CA ASN A 59 -3.95 -20.62 4.48
C ASN A 59 -2.53 -20.05 4.60
N ALA A 60 -2.40 -18.73 4.75
CA ALA A 60 -1.10 -18.07 4.83
C ALA A 60 -0.65 -17.80 6.27
N ASN A 61 -1.54 -17.94 7.25
CA ASN A 61 -1.32 -17.56 8.65
C ASN A 61 -0.88 -16.10 8.79
N ILE A 62 -1.52 -15.20 8.03
CA ILE A 62 -1.23 -13.76 8.07
C ILE A 62 -2.52 -12.99 8.33
N GLN A 63 -2.52 -12.22 9.42
CA GLN A 63 -3.57 -11.26 9.71
C GLN A 63 -3.26 -9.91 9.06
N ILE A 64 -4.13 -9.48 8.14
CA ILE A 64 -4.02 -8.20 7.44
C ILE A 64 -5.35 -7.46 7.61
N ALA A 65 -5.27 -6.15 7.83
CA ALA A 65 -6.46 -5.32 7.95
C ALA A 65 -7.21 -5.24 6.61
N HIS A 66 -8.54 -5.23 6.67
CA HIS A 66 -9.43 -5.08 5.52
C HIS A 66 -9.04 -3.90 4.61
N SER A 67 -8.70 -2.74 5.19
CA SER A 67 -8.25 -1.55 4.47
C SER A 67 -6.95 -1.75 3.67
N THR A 68 -6.08 -2.65 4.13
CA THR A 68 -4.83 -2.97 3.44
C THR A 68 -5.08 -3.84 2.22
N ILE A 69 -6.05 -4.76 2.30
CA ILE A 69 -6.46 -5.60 1.16
C ILE A 69 -7.16 -4.73 0.11
N LEU A 70 -8.11 -3.87 0.51
CA LEU A 70 -8.75 -2.90 -0.39
C LEU A 70 -7.74 -2.04 -1.14
N ARG A 71 -6.86 -1.35 -0.40
CA ARG A 71 -5.81 -0.50 -1.00
C ARG A 71 -4.89 -1.28 -1.94
N TRP A 72 -4.63 -2.55 -1.62
CA TRP A 72 -3.81 -3.41 -2.48
C TRP A 72 -4.56 -3.80 -3.75
N LEU A 73 -5.85 -4.14 -3.67
CA LEU A 73 -6.72 -4.42 -4.82
C LEU A 73 -6.83 -3.20 -5.73
N ASP A 74 -7.10 -2.00 -5.19
CA ASP A 74 -7.14 -0.73 -5.95
C ASP A 74 -5.86 -0.52 -6.75
N LYS A 75 -4.71 -0.87 -6.16
CA LYS A 75 -3.41 -0.78 -6.82
C LYS A 75 -3.27 -1.82 -7.94
N GLN A 76 -3.79 -3.03 -7.80
CA GLN A 76 -3.72 -4.04 -8.86
C GLN A 76 -4.71 -3.74 -10.00
N GLU A 77 -5.91 -3.22 -9.70
CA GLU A 77 -6.89 -2.82 -10.72
C GLU A 77 -6.42 -1.64 -11.56
N ASN A 78 -5.71 -0.68 -10.95
CA ASN A 78 -5.14 0.48 -11.65
C ASN A 78 -3.85 0.15 -12.43
N VAL A 79 -3.43 -1.11 -12.47
CA VAL A 79 -2.28 -1.60 -13.27
C VAL A 79 -2.77 -2.39 -14.50
N LYS A 80 -3.98 -2.08 -14.97
CA LYS A 80 -4.54 -2.63 -16.22
C LYS A 80 -3.82 -2.11 -17.46
#